data_AF-A0A176FBU5-F1
#
_entry.id   AF-A0A176FBU5-F1
#
_cell.length_a   1.000
_cell.length_b   1.000
_cell.length_c   1.000
_cell.angle_alpha   90.00
_cell.angle_beta   90.00
_cell.angle_gamma   90.00
#
_symmetry.space_group_name_H-M   'P 1'
#
loop_
_entity.id
_entity.type
_entity.pdbx_description
1 polymer ?
#
loop_
_entity_poly.entity_id
_entity_poly.type
_entity_poly.pdbx_seq_one_letter_code
_entity_poly.pdbx_strand_id
1 'polypeptide(L)'
;MGLNLEQDISFSTFIDLLHEHRAERGKWNRHWRPQSRILKPHIINYTLIGKFEQFEQDFERLNSYLDGVLPALVQRAPHKTQAQDRIAHFYTPALKQKVEEIYAKDFEGFGYQYNLTQTITKRPD
;
A
#
# COMPACT_ATOMS: atom_id res chain seq x y z
N MET A 1 6.20 23.11 14.18
CA MET A 1 7.56 22.62 14.52
C MET A 1 8.25 22.30 13.21
N GLY A 2 9.32 23.00 12.84
CA GLY A 2 9.98 22.84 11.54
C GLY A 2 11.01 21.72 11.61
N LEU A 3 10.77 20.62 10.91
CA LEU A 3 11.76 19.54 10.79
C LEU A 3 12.91 20.02 9.90
N ASN A 4 14.13 19.85 10.38
CA ASN A 4 15.33 20.08 9.60
C ASN A 4 15.47 18.93 8.57
N LEU A 5 15.52 19.26 7.28
CA LEU A 5 15.52 18.29 6.17
C LEU A 5 16.80 17.44 6.07
N GLU A 6 17.82 17.74 6.89
CA GLU A 6 19.06 16.94 7.00
C GLU A 6 19.09 15.97 8.18
N GLN A 7 18.00 15.87 8.97
CA GLN A 7 17.90 14.85 10.01
C GLN A 7 17.22 13.58 9.48
N ASP A 8 17.89 12.45 9.69
CA ASP A 8 17.27 11.14 9.56
C ASP A 8 16.10 11.05 10.55
N ILE A 9 14.86 11.06 10.03
CA ILE A 9 13.66 10.83 10.81
C ILE A 9 13.40 9.32 10.92
N SER A 10 13.06 8.85 12.11
CA SER A 10 12.65 7.45 12.28
C SER A 10 11.27 7.21 11.63
N PHE A 11 10.98 5.95 11.31
CA PHE A 11 9.65 5.56 10.80
C PHE A 11 8.53 5.94 11.78
N SER A 12 8.72 5.73 13.08
CA SER A 12 7.71 6.08 14.08
C SER A 12 7.44 7.58 14.12
N THR A 13 8.49 8.42 14.14
CA THR A 13 8.36 9.87 14.09
C THR A 13 7.65 10.31 12.82
N PHE A 14 7.96 9.71 11.68
CA PHE A 14 7.29 10.00 10.42
C PHE A 14 5.78 9.69 10.48
N ILE A 15 5.39 8.52 10.97
CA ILE A 15 3.97 8.16 11.12
C ILE A 15 3.27 9.06 12.13
N ASP A 16 3.93 9.44 13.23
CA ASP A 16 3.36 10.35 14.22
C ASP A 16 3.03 11.71 13.59
N LEU A 17 3.93 12.26 12.77
CA LEU A 17 3.71 13.50 12.04
C LEU A 17 2.56 13.38 11.04
N LEU A 18 2.47 12.27 10.30
CA LEU A 18 1.34 12.03 9.40
C LEU A 18 0.03 11.93 10.17
N HIS A 19 0.03 11.28 11.33
CA HIS A 19 -1.16 11.14 12.16
C HIS A 19 -1.63 12.47 12.74
N GLU A 20 -0.71 13.27 13.28
CA GLU A 20 -0.97 14.62 13.82
C GLU A 20 -1.58 15.53 12.75
N HIS A 21 -0.98 15.56 11.56
CA HIS A 21 -1.41 16.42 10.44
C HIS A 21 -2.41 15.75 9.49
N ARG A 22 -3.07 14.64 9.90
CA ARG A 22 -3.96 13.86 9.01
C ARG A 22 -5.11 14.67 8.43
N ALA A 23 -5.55 15.75 9.10
CA ALA A 23 -6.58 16.65 8.56
C ALA A 23 -6.15 17.28 7.22
N GLU A 24 -4.85 17.48 7.01
CA GLU A 24 -4.27 18.12 5.82
C GLU A 24 -3.87 17.13 4.72
N ARG A 25 -4.26 15.85 4.84
CA ARG A 25 -3.85 14.77 3.94
C ARG A 25 -4.14 14.98 2.44
N GLY A 26 -5.00 15.95 2.09
CA GLY A 26 -5.20 16.38 0.71
C GLY A 26 -3.99 17.10 0.09
N LYS A 27 -3.10 17.67 0.90
CA LYS A 27 -1.92 18.43 0.46
C LYS A 27 -0.62 17.63 0.51
N TRP A 28 -0.63 16.45 1.11
CA TRP A 28 0.55 15.60 1.30
C TRP A 28 1.22 15.20 0.00
N ASN A 29 2.52 14.93 0.03
CA ASN A 29 3.21 14.36 -1.11
C ASN A 29 2.52 13.06 -1.58
N ARG A 30 2.44 12.85 -2.90
CA ARG A 30 1.84 11.66 -3.52
C ARG A 30 2.42 10.33 -3.02
N HIS A 31 3.66 10.31 -2.55
CA HIS A 31 4.34 9.09 -2.11
C HIS A 31 3.78 8.50 -0.80
N TRP A 32 3.14 9.31 0.05
CA TRP A 32 2.55 8.87 1.32
C TRP A 32 1.11 9.38 1.50
N ARG A 33 0.49 9.87 0.42
CA ARG A 33 -0.92 10.23 0.41
C ARG A 33 -1.76 8.95 0.25
N PRO A 34 -2.90 8.83 0.95
CA PRO A 34 -3.81 7.69 0.75
C PRO A 34 -4.20 7.50 -0.72
N GLN A 35 -4.18 6.26 -1.19
CA GLN A 35 -4.47 5.89 -2.58
C GLN A 35 -5.92 6.21 -2.97
N SER A 36 -6.88 6.12 -2.05
CA SER A 36 -8.26 6.56 -2.25
C SER A 36 -8.38 8.04 -2.66
N ARG A 37 -7.40 8.88 -2.29
CA ARG A 37 -7.32 10.28 -2.72
C ARG A 37 -6.61 10.48 -4.05
N ILE A 38 -5.70 9.58 -4.42
CA ILE A 38 -4.96 9.63 -5.68
C ILE A 38 -5.83 9.07 -6.80
N LEU A 39 -6.31 7.83 -6.62
CA LEU A 39 -7.11 7.10 -7.60
C LEU A 39 -8.54 7.65 -7.72
N LYS A 40 -9.09 8.22 -6.65
CA LYS A 40 -10.46 8.75 -6.61
C LYS A 40 -11.50 7.74 -7.15
N PRO A 41 -11.60 6.53 -6.58
CA PRO A 41 -12.54 5.50 -7.05
C PRO A 41 -14.02 5.89 -6.90
N HIS A 42 -14.31 6.95 -6.13
CA HIS A 42 -15.65 7.55 -6.02
C HIS A 42 -16.03 8.43 -7.23
N ILE A 43 -15.08 8.74 -8.11
CA ILE A 43 -15.28 9.55 -9.33
C ILE A 43 -14.98 8.71 -10.57
N ILE A 44 -13.90 7.93 -10.52
CA ILE A 44 -13.45 7.10 -11.65
C ILE A 44 -13.93 5.67 -11.42
N ASN A 45 -14.73 5.15 -12.34
CA ASN A 45 -15.20 3.77 -12.32
C ASN A 45 -14.15 2.85 -12.97
N TYR A 46 -13.20 2.37 -12.18
CA TYR A 46 -12.17 1.45 -12.64
C TYR A 46 -12.76 0.06 -12.91
N THR A 47 -12.52 -0.48 -14.10
CA THR A 47 -12.88 -1.87 -14.45
C THR A 47 -12.13 -2.88 -13.58
N LEU A 48 -10.88 -2.58 -13.22
CA LEU A 48 -10.04 -3.42 -12.37
C LEU A 48 -9.06 -2.55 -11.56
N ILE A 49 -8.93 -2.86 -10.28
CA ILE A 49 -7.85 -2.38 -9.40
C ILE A 49 -7.14 -3.63 -8.88
N GLY A 50 -5.97 -3.94 -9.44
CA GLY A 50 -5.20 -5.13 -9.06
C GLY A 50 -4.31 -4.92 -7.84
N LYS A 51 -3.88 -6.03 -7.23
CA LYS A 51 -3.01 -6.10 -6.05
C LYS A 51 -1.67 -6.74 -6.40
N PHE A 52 -0.56 -6.21 -5.89
CA PHE A 52 0.75 -6.82 -6.11
C PHE A 52 0.88 -8.20 -5.46
N GLU A 53 0.18 -8.42 -4.35
CA GLU A 53 0.11 -9.70 -3.65
C GLU A 53 -0.59 -10.79 -4.48
N GLN A 54 -1.43 -10.38 -5.45
CA GLN A 54 -2.20 -11.25 -6.34
C GLN A 54 -1.89 -10.93 -7.81
N PHE A 55 -0.67 -10.45 -8.07
CA PHE A 55 -0.32 -9.84 -9.36
C PHE A 55 -0.55 -10.79 -10.54
N GLU A 56 -0.18 -12.06 -10.40
CA GLU A 56 -0.38 -13.08 -11.43
C GLU A 56 -1.87 -13.26 -11.77
N GLN A 57 -2.72 -13.41 -10.74
CA GLN A 57 -4.16 -13.58 -10.93
C GLN A 57 -4.84 -12.33 -11.48
N ASP A 58 -4.46 -11.15 -11.00
CA ASP A 58 -5.02 -9.89 -11.48
C ASP A 58 -4.53 -9.53 -12.89
N PHE A 59 -3.30 -9.94 -13.26
CA PHE A 59 -2.79 -9.80 -14.62
C PHE A 59 -3.55 -10.70 -15.59
N GLU A 60 -3.84 -11.95 -15.21
CA GLU A 60 -4.69 -12.84 -16.02
C GLU A 60 -6.10 -12.25 -16.21
N ARG A 61 -6.71 -11.73 -15.15
CA ARG A 61 -8.01 -11.04 -15.24
C ARG A 61 -7.95 -9.83 -16.18
N LEU A 62 -6.91 -9.02 -16.09
CA LEU A 62 -6.68 -7.91 -17.01
C LEU A 62 -6.58 -8.40 -18.45
N ASN A 63 -5.83 -9.49 -18.69
CA ASN A 63 -5.69 -10.05 -20.03
C ASN A 63 -7.03 -10.56 -20.58
N SER A 64 -7.87 -11.16 -19.73
CA SER A 64 -9.23 -11.56 -20.12
C SER A 64 -10.11 -10.37 -20.52
N TYR A 65 -9.99 -9.22 -19.84
CA TYR A 65 -10.69 -7.99 -20.23
C TYR A 65 -10.21 -7.41 -21.57
N LEU A 66 -9.03 -7.81 -22.03
CA LEU A 66 -8.42 -7.35 -23.27
C LEU A 66 -8.41 -8.44 -24.35
N ASP A 67 -9.29 -9.43 -24.25
CA ASP A 67 -9.42 -10.54 -25.22
C ASP A 67 -8.11 -11.31 -25.47
N GLY A 68 -7.25 -11.42 -24.45
CA GLY A 68 -6.05 -12.25 -24.49
C GLY A 68 -4.85 -11.63 -25.22
N VAL A 69 -4.87 -10.33 -25.53
CA VAL A 69 -3.81 -9.67 -26.30
C VAL A 69 -2.50 -9.44 -25.55
N LEU A 70 -2.49 -9.56 -24.22
CA LEU A 70 -1.28 -9.38 -23.42
C LEU A 70 -0.35 -10.58 -23.58
N PRO A 71 0.99 -10.35 -23.62
CA PRO A 71 1.95 -11.44 -23.65
C PRO A 71 1.90 -12.25 -22.35
N ALA A 72 2.38 -13.49 -22.43
CA ALA A 72 2.55 -14.33 -21.26
C ALA A 72 3.39 -13.61 -20.19
N LEU A 73 3.00 -13.78 -18.94
CA LEU A 73 3.68 -13.13 -17.83
C LEU A 73 5.07 -13.74 -17.64
N VAL A 74 6.11 -12.94 -17.87
CA VAL A 74 7.49 -13.31 -17.52
C VAL A 74 7.82 -12.69 -16.17
N GLN A 75 7.70 -13.48 -15.09
CA GLN A 75 8.06 -12.99 -13.76
C GLN A 75 9.57 -12.71 -13.68
N ARG A 76 9.92 -11.42 -13.61
CA ARG A 76 11.23 -10.95 -13.18
C ARG A 76 11.03 -10.13 -11.92
N ALA A 77 11.50 -10.65 -10.79
CA ALA A 77 11.46 -9.97 -9.49
C ALA A 77 12.86 -9.55 -9.00
N PRO A 78 13.64 -8.77 -9.78
CA PRO A 78 15.00 -8.39 -9.40
C PRO A 78 15.07 -7.50 -8.15
N HIS A 79 13.95 -6.90 -7.75
CA HIS A 79 13.87 -5.96 -6.63
C HIS A 79 12.93 -6.43 -5.52
N LYS A 80 12.85 -7.74 -5.25
CA LYS A 80 12.05 -8.24 -4.12
C LYS A 80 12.62 -7.69 -2.81
N THR A 81 11.98 -6.65 -2.30
CA THR A 81 12.29 -6.11 -0.97
C THR A 81 11.67 -7.03 0.06
N GLN A 82 12.44 -7.50 1.04
CA GLN A 82 11.97 -8.23 2.23
C GLN A 82 11.13 -7.32 3.16
N ALA A 83 10.18 -6.56 2.60
CA ALA A 83 9.40 -5.56 3.32
C ALA A 83 8.49 -6.23 4.36
N GLN A 84 7.96 -7.41 4.04
CA GLN A 84 7.13 -8.19 4.95
C GLN A 84 7.89 -8.57 6.23
N ASP A 85 9.15 -8.99 6.09
CA ASP A 85 10.00 -9.39 7.20
C ASP A 85 10.34 -8.22 8.13
N ARG A 86 10.24 -6.98 7.61
CA ARG A 86 10.50 -5.76 8.37
C ARG A 86 9.27 -5.20 9.08
N ILE A 87 8.07 -5.71 8.83
CA ILE A 87 6.85 -5.25 9.51
C ILE A 87 7.00 -5.43 11.03
N ALA A 88 7.43 -6.61 11.47
CA ALA A 88 7.65 -6.91 12.88
C ALA A 88 8.72 -6.03 13.54
N HIS A 89 9.67 -5.51 12.75
CA HIS A 89 10.72 -4.62 13.24
C HIS A 89 10.23 -3.18 13.45
N PHE A 90 9.35 -2.69 12.58
CA PHE A 90 8.94 -1.29 12.59
C PHE A 90 7.59 -1.02 13.27
N TYR A 91 6.70 -2.01 13.34
CA TYR A 91 5.34 -1.81 13.86
C TYR A 91 5.19 -2.23 15.32
N THR A 92 4.81 -1.27 16.15
CA THR A 92 4.17 -1.52 17.45
C THR A 92 2.65 -1.50 17.29
N PRO A 93 1.87 -2.04 18.25
CA PRO A 93 0.40 -1.97 18.20
C PRO A 93 -0.13 -0.53 18.06
N ALA A 94 0.47 0.42 18.79
CA ALA A 94 0.10 1.83 18.72
C ALA A 94 0.41 2.44 17.34
N LEU A 95 1.56 2.09 16.75
CA LEU A 95 1.93 2.60 15.43
C LEU A 95 1.03 2.01 14.33
N LYS A 96 0.70 0.73 14.45
CA LYS A 96 -0.26 0.04 13.57
C LYS A 96 -1.60 0.77 13.57
N GLN A 97 -2.14 1.07 14.75
CA GLN A 97 -3.40 1.79 14.87
C GLN A 97 -3.36 3.16 14.15
N LYS A 98 -2.27 3.93 14.32
CA LYS A 98 -2.12 5.22 13.63
C LYS A 98 -2.13 5.07 12.11
N VAL A 99 -1.43 4.08 11.57
CA VAL A 99 -1.42 3.78 10.14
C VAL A 99 -2.82 3.40 9.64
N GLU A 100 -3.53 2.54 10.37
CA GLU A 100 -4.89 2.16 10.05
C GLU A 100 -5.84 3.36 10.03
N GLU A 101 -5.70 4.29 10.97
CA GLU A 101 -6.49 5.53 11.00
C GLU A 101 -6.15 6.47 9.84
N ILE A 102 -4.86 6.62 9.48
CA ILE A 102 -4.43 7.46 8.36
C ILE A 102 -4.99 6.94 7.03
N TYR A 103 -4.95 5.61 6.83
CA TYR A 103 -5.27 4.95 5.56
C TYR A 103 -6.61 4.20 5.59
N ALA A 104 -7.50 4.48 6.55
CA ALA A 104 -8.75 3.72 6.74
C ALA A 104 -9.59 3.53 5.46
N LYS A 105 -9.70 4.59 4.64
CA LYS A 105 -10.43 4.53 3.36
C LYS A 105 -9.78 3.65 2.31
N ASP A 106 -8.46 3.48 2.37
CA ASP A 106 -7.74 2.58 1.48
C ASP A 106 -7.98 1.13 1.92
N PHE A 107 -7.96 0.86 3.23
CA PHE A 107 -8.30 -0.46 3.76
C PHE A 107 -9.71 -0.88 3.37
N GLU A 108 -10.69 -0.03 3.64
CA GLU A 108 -12.09 -0.24 3.28
C GLU A 108 -12.28 -0.35 1.76
N GLY A 109 -11.81 0.66 1.01
CA GLY A 109 -12.10 0.80 -0.42
C GLY A 109 -11.38 -0.20 -1.32
N PHE A 110 -10.25 -0.77 -0.88
CA PHE A 110 -9.47 -1.75 -1.66
C PHE A 110 -9.49 -3.15 -1.03
N GLY A 111 -10.33 -3.37 -0.01
CA GLY A 111 -10.53 -4.67 0.60
C GLY A 111 -9.26 -5.24 1.25
N TYR A 112 -8.51 -4.39 1.95
CA TYR A 112 -7.44 -4.84 2.83
C TYR A 112 -7.99 -5.03 4.24
N GLN A 113 -7.62 -6.11 4.91
CA GLN A 113 -7.98 -6.31 6.31
C GLN A 113 -7.13 -5.41 7.21
N TYR A 114 -7.70 -4.93 8.33
CA TYR A 114 -7.00 -4.24 9.43
C TYR A 114 -6.02 -5.18 10.20
N ASN A 115 -5.57 -6.26 9.56
CA ASN A 115 -4.59 -7.18 10.08
C ASN A 115 -3.37 -7.14 9.16
N LEU A 116 -2.43 -6.24 9.46
CA LEU A 116 -1.11 -6.16 8.81
C LEU A 116 -0.22 -7.41 9.03
N THR A 117 -0.72 -8.45 9.70
CA THR A 117 -0.11 -9.77 9.76
C THR A 117 -0.68 -10.63 8.61
N GLN A 118 -0.17 -10.43 7.40
CA GLN A 118 -0.36 -11.44 6.36
C GLN A 118 0.83 -12.40 6.36
N THR A 119 0.58 -13.59 6.90
CA THR A 119 1.44 -14.76 6.71
C THR A 119 1.28 -15.20 5.26
N ILE A 120 2.33 -15.05 4.45
CA ILE A 120 2.36 -15.70 3.13
C ILE A 120 2.63 -17.17 3.39
N THR A 121 1.67 -18.04 3.11
CA THR A 121 1.95 -19.47 2.93
C THR A 121 2.94 -19.58 1.78
N LYS A 122 4.17 -19.98 2.08
CA LYS A 122 5.19 -20.32 1.08
C LYS A 122 4.55 -21.28 0.07
N ARG A 123 4.52 -20.91 -1.21
CA ARG A 123 4.27 -21.89 -2.29
C ARG A 123 5.47 -22.86 -2.24
N PRO A 124 5.25 -24.19 -2.16
CA PRO A 124 6.35 -25.14 -2.25
C PRO A 124 7.03 -25.01 -3.62
N ASP A 125 8.34 -25.28 -3.61
CA ASP A 125 9.30 -25.08 -4.71
C ASP A 125 8.92 -25.83 -6.00
#